data_AF-A0AAE0DMK5-F1
#
_entry.id   AF-A0AAE0DMK5-F1
#
_cell.length_a   1.000
_cell.length_b   1.000
_cell.length_c   1.000
_cell.angle_alpha   90.00
_cell.angle_beta   90.00
_cell.angle_gamma   90.00
#
_symmetry.space_group_name_H-M   'P 1'
#
loop_
_entity.id
_entity.type
_entity.pdbx_description
1 polymer ?
#
loop_
_entity_poly.entity_id
_entity_poly.type
_entity_poly.pdbx_seq_one_letter_code
_entity_poly.pdbx_strand_id
1 'polypeptide(L)'
;MTQQELPRPQGLFYGPGQYRPTPTSKLSALTNYLKVAKHLLPRKESFRASTMWHSDLHTNNIFVDLRKPTEILGVIKWQSVYLSPFVLQARHPALIEFNGPIPEGFGRIELPKDFDDLSVDEQKEAKMLRSAQSLYKLYEVELRQRNEDIFRVLQYREMLAGKISALAGSLFSDGEPIINGLLMAVEKEWPDIVGRGPDGQPSVPCPLIFSAQDNLLQSEHES
;
A
#
# COMPACT_ATOMS: atom_id res chain seq x y z
N MET A 1 -38.53 9.32 -6.71
CA MET A 1 -37.45 8.33 -6.54
C MET A 1 -36.45 8.92 -5.58
N THR A 2 -36.35 8.36 -4.38
CA THR A 2 -35.38 8.77 -3.36
C THR A 2 -33.97 8.53 -3.92
N GLN A 3 -33.15 9.60 -4.02
CA GLN A 3 -31.73 9.44 -4.28
C GLN A 3 -31.15 8.58 -3.17
N GLN A 4 -30.70 7.38 -3.52
CA GLN A 4 -30.02 6.51 -2.58
C GLN A 4 -28.67 7.16 -2.26
N GLU A 5 -28.60 7.83 -1.10
CA GLU A 5 -27.36 8.46 -0.64
C GLU A 5 -26.28 7.37 -0.50
N LEU A 6 -25.16 7.56 -1.21
CA LEU A 6 -24.01 6.68 -1.05
C LEU A 6 -23.50 6.79 0.41
N PRO A 7 -23.00 5.69 0.98
CA PRO A 7 -22.36 5.75 2.29
C PRO A 7 -21.26 6.80 2.25
N ARG A 8 -21.21 7.62 3.29
CA ARG A 8 -20.16 8.62 3.46
C ARG A 8 -18.82 7.89 3.41
N PRO A 9 -17.88 8.32 2.55
CA PRO A 9 -16.57 7.70 2.51
C PRO A 9 -15.87 7.89 3.89
N GLN A 10 -14.73 7.27 4.11
CA GLN A 10 -13.89 7.47 5.31
C GLN A 10 -12.65 8.33 4.96
N GLY A 11 -11.99 9.00 5.91
CA GLY A 11 -10.69 9.68 5.65
C GLY A 11 -10.67 11.22 5.44
N LEU A 12 -9.92 11.70 4.44
CA LEU A 12 -9.39 13.09 4.37
C LEU A 12 -10.34 14.15 3.78
N PHE A 13 -11.44 13.78 3.15
CA PHE A 13 -12.23 14.67 2.28
C PHE A 13 -13.58 15.14 2.87
N TYR A 14 -13.71 15.29 4.20
CA TYR A 14 -15.00 15.59 4.91
C TYR A 14 -15.18 17.03 5.41
N GLY A 15 -14.43 17.99 4.91
CA GLY A 15 -14.63 19.41 5.24
C GLY A 15 -15.96 19.94 4.68
N PRO A 16 -16.62 20.91 5.35
CA PRO A 16 -17.79 21.59 4.81
C PRO A 16 -17.50 22.22 3.45
N GLY A 17 -18.26 21.87 2.42
CA GLY A 17 -18.05 22.34 1.04
C GLY A 17 -17.05 21.52 0.22
N GLN A 18 -16.47 20.45 0.78
CA GLN A 18 -15.55 19.58 0.07
C GLN A 18 -16.27 18.50 -0.76
N TYR A 19 -15.45 17.67 -1.41
CA TYR A 19 -15.76 16.47 -2.18
C TYR A 19 -17.08 15.78 -1.78
N ARG A 20 -17.98 15.63 -2.77
CA ARG A 20 -19.22 14.87 -2.65
C ARG A 20 -19.15 13.64 -3.55
N PRO A 21 -19.15 12.42 -2.99
CA PRO A 21 -19.10 11.21 -3.80
C PRO A 21 -20.37 11.09 -4.63
N THR A 22 -20.23 10.78 -5.92
CA THR A 22 -21.37 10.46 -6.78
C THR A 22 -21.20 9.06 -7.36
N PRO A 23 -22.29 8.34 -7.68
CA PRO A 23 -22.18 7.05 -8.37
C PRO A 23 -21.41 7.18 -9.69
N THR A 24 -21.63 8.28 -10.42
CA THR A 24 -20.98 8.56 -11.71
C THR A 24 -19.48 8.73 -11.58
N SER A 25 -19.01 9.46 -10.57
CA SER A 25 -17.57 9.69 -10.35
C SER A 25 -16.86 8.40 -9.90
N LYS A 26 -17.48 7.60 -9.02
CA LYS A 26 -16.99 6.26 -8.67
C LYS A 26 -16.93 5.33 -9.88
N LEU A 27 -18.00 5.27 -10.68
CA LEU A 27 -18.05 4.46 -11.90
C LEU A 27 -16.99 4.90 -12.92
N SER A 28 -16.76 6.20 -13.08
CA SER A 28 -15.73 6.74 -13.96
C SER A 28 -14.33 6.31 -13.53
N ALA A 29 -14.00 6.47 -12.24
CA ALA A 29 -12.71 6.03 -11.69
C ALA A 29 -12.49 4.52 -11.85
N LEU A 30 -13.51 3.70 -11.55
CA LEU A 30 -13.43 2.25 -11.75
C LEU A 30 -13.25 1.88 -13.21
N THR A 31 -13.99 2.54 -14.11
CA THR A 31 -13.90 2.30 -15.56
C THR A 31 -12.51 2.65 -16.07
N ASN A 32 -11.94 3.77 -15.63
CA ASN A 32 -10.58 4.16 -15.98
C ASN A 32 -9.54 3.17 -15.44
N TYR A 33 -9.68 2.71 -14.20
CA TYR A 33 -8.82 1.66 -13.67
C TYR A 33 -8.90 0.37 -14.48
N LEU A 34 -10.10 -0.09 -14.86
CA LEU A 34 -10.27 -1.31 -15.66
C LEU A 34 -9.59 -1.23 -17.04
N LYS A 35 -9.47 -0.05 -17.65
CA LYS A 35 -8.73 0.13 -18.91
C LYS A 35 -7.24 -0.20 -18.78
N VAL A 36 -6.65 0.07 -17.61
CA VAL A 36 -5.21 -0.08 -17.36
C VAL A 36 -4.84 -1.31 -16.52
N ALA A 37 -5.80 -1.91 -15.82
CA ALA A 37 -5.57 -2.99 -14.84
C ALA A 37 -4.70 -4.14 -15.37
N LYS A 38 -4.92 -4.60 -16.61
CA LYS A 38 -4.14 -5.70 -17.20
C LYS A 38 -2.64 -5.39 -17.39
N HIS A 39 -2.28 -4.12 -17.44
CA HIS A 39 -0.89 -3.65 -17.55
C HIS A 39 -0.25 -3.39 -16.19
N LEU A 40 -1.07 -3.08 -15.18
CA LEU A 40 -0.61 -2.80 -13.83
C LEU A 40 -0.40 -4.09 -13.03
N LEU A 41 -1.28 -5.07 -13.17
CA LEU A 41 -1.22 -6.31 -12.41
C LEU A 41 0.02 -7.15 -12.76
N PRO A 42 0.66 -7.79 -11.77
CA PRO A 42 1.84 -8.59 -12.02
C PRO A 42 1.51 -9.82 -12.88
N ARG A 43 2.40 -10.15 -13.82
CA ARG A 43 2.24 -11.32 -14.70
C ARG A 43 2.61 -12.64 -14.04
N LYS A 44 3.36 -12.60 -12.94
CA LYS A 44 3.84 -13.81 -12.25
C LYS A 44 2.66 -14.53 -11.60
N GLU A 45 2.51 -15.82 -11.89
CA GLU A 45 1.37 -16.61 -11.42
C GLU A 45 1.30 -16.71 -9.89
N SER A 46 2.45 -16.88 -9.22
CA SER A 46 2.49 -16.94 -7.75
C SER A 46 1.98 -15.67 -7.07
N PHE A 47 2.03 -14.52 -7.75
CA PHE A 47 1.51 -13.25 -7.19
C PHE A 47 -0.01 -13.15 -7.32
N ARG A 48 -0.59 -13.88 -8.28
CA ARG A 48 -2.03 -13.92 -8.55
C ARG A 48 -2.73 -15.12 -7.90
N ALA A 49 -1.95 -16.06 -7.38
CA ALA A 49 -2.44 -17.23 -6.68
C ALA A 49 -3.39 -16.85 -5.54
N SER A 50 -4.46 -17.65 -5.40
CA SER A 50 -5.40 -17.54 -4.30
C SER A 50 -4.72 -17.99 -3.01
N THR A 51 -4.47 -17.03 -2.11
CA THR A 51 -3.68 -17.25 -0.89
C THR A 51 -4.50 -16.79 0.33
N MET A 52 -4.30 -17.48 1.45
CA MET A 52 -4.74 -16.99 2.76
C MET A 52 -3.61 -16.17 3.38
N TRP A 53 -3.89 -14.92 3.74
CA TRP A 53 -2.94 -14.06 4.44
C TRP A 53 -3.54 -13.56 5.76
N HIS A 54 -2.80 -13.71 6.86
CA HIS A 54 -3.26 -13.24 8.18
C HIS A 54 -3.03 -11.73 8.32
N SER A 55 -4.02 -10.92 7.90
CA SER A 55 -3.89 -9.46 7.87
C SER A 55 -3.81 -8.79 9.25
N ASP A 56 -4.29 -9.45 10.31
CA ASP A 56 -4.32 -8.90 11.68
C ASP A 56 -3.24 -9.54 12.57
N LEU A 57 -2.02 -9.76 12.06
CA LEU A 57 -0.98 -10.45 12.83
C LEU A 57 -0.26 -9.50 13.80
N HIS A 58 -0.90 -9.19 14.92
CA HIS A 58 -0.34 -8.43 16.05
C HIS A 58 -0.04 -9.34 17.26
N THR A 59 0.71 -8.83 18.26
CA THR A 59 1.15 -9.60 19.45
C THR A 59 0.01 -10.31 20.19
N ASN A 60 -1.16 -9.67 20.35
CA ASN A 60 -2.30 -10.29 21.05
C ASN A 60 -2.95 -11.47 20.30
N ASN A 61 -2.53 -11.76 19.05
CA ASN A 61 -3.01 -12.90 18.27
C ASN A 61 -1.97 -14.05 18.22
N ILE A 62 -0.86 -13.93 18.96
CA ILE A 62 0.24 -14.90 18.98
C ILE A 62 0.43 -15.41 20.41
N PHE A 63 0.35 -16.72 20.59
CA PHE A 63 0.70 -17.39 21.85
C PHE A 63 2.14 -17.90 21.78
N VAL A 64 2.90 -17.70 22.85
CA VAL A 64 4.30 -18.14 22.99
C VAL A 64 4.50 -18.97 24.26
N ASP A 65 5.52 -19.83 24.30
CA ASP A 65 5.86 -20.59 25.52
C ASP A 65 6.42 -19.65 26.59
N LEU A 66 5.82 -19.65 27.78
CA LEU A 66 6.27 -18.82 28.91
C LEU A 66 7.70 -19.17 29.38
N ARG A 67 8.13 -20.42 29.18
CA ARG A 67 9.48 -20.90 29.52
C ARG A 67 10.48 -20.63 28.40
N LYS A 68 10.00 -20.41 27.17
CA LYS A 68 10.81 -20.10 25.99
C LYS A 68 10.05 -19.14 25.05
N PRO A 69 10.03 -17.83 25.34
CA PRO A 69 9.17 -16.85 24.63
C PRO A 69 9.46 -16.68 23.13
N THR A 70 10.55 -17.25 22.62
CA THR A 70 10.86 -17.29 21.18
C THR A 70 10.12 -18.41 20.44
N GLU A 71 9.45 -19.31 21.16
CA GLU A 71 8.68 -20.41 20.59
C GLU A 71 7.20 -20.05 20.48
N ILE A 72 6.70 -19.99 19.24
CA ILE A 72 5.28 -19.74 18.95
C ILE A 72 4.49 -21.03 19.16
N LEU A 73 3.53 -21.00 20.08
CA LEU A 73 2.62 -22.10 20.38
C LEU A 73 1.37 -22.09 19.49
N GLY A 74 0.96 -20.91 19.02
CA GLY A 74 -0.22 -20.79 18.16
C GLY A 74 -0.49 -19.38 17.69
N VAL A 75 -1.22 -19.29 16.58
CA VAL A 75 -1.75 -18.05 16.00
C VAL A 75 -3.27 -18.18 15.93
N ILE A 76 -3.98 -17.17 16.43
CA ILE A 76 -5.45 -17.15 16.50
C ILE A 76 -6.04 -16.03 15.63
N LYS A 77 -7.37 -15.89 15.64
CA LYS A 77 -8.16 -14.92 14.86
C LYS A 77 -8.14 -15.12 13.34
N TRP A 78 -8.08 -16.38 12.91
CA TRP A 78 -8.21 -16.74 11.49
C TRP A 78 -9.61 -16.51 10.90
N GLN A 79 -10.65 -16.20 11.70
CA GLN A 79 -12.03 -16.09 11.21
C GLN A 79 -12.28 -14.95 10.21
N SER A 80 -11.40 -13.95 10.15
CA SER A 80 -11.48 -12.83 9.19
C SER A 80 -10.59 -13.03 7.96
N VAL A 81 -9.87 -14.15 7.87
CA VAL A 81 -9.01 -14.48 6.73
C VAL A 81 -9.87 -15.01 5.58
N TYR A 82 -9.58 -14.57 4.37
CA TYR A 82 -10.27 -14.97 3.15
C TYR A 82 -9.27 -15.27 2.04
N LEU A 83 -9.71 -16.05 1.06
CA LEU A 83 -8.92 -16.36 -0.13
C LEU A 83 -9.01 -15.20 -1.14
N SER A 84 -7.87 -14.63 -1.52
CA SER A 84 -7.79 -13.69 -2.64
C SER A 84 -6.37 -13.63 -3.21
N PRO A 85 -6.17 -13.00 -4.38
CA PRO A 85 -4.86 -12.91 -5.02
C PRO A 85 -3.80 -12.37 -4.05
N PHE A 86 -2.68 -13.09 -3.95
CA PHE A 86 -1.62 -12.79 -2.99
C PHE A 86 -1.16 -11.34 -3.04
N VAL A 87 -1.02 -10.77 -4.24
CA VAL A 87 -0.63 -9.37 -4.47
C VAL A 87 -1.57 -8.34 -3.82
N LEU A 88 -2.85 -8.67 -3.68
CA LEU A 88 -3.83 -7.77 -3.07
C LEU A 88 -3.78 -7.83 -1.55
N GLN A 89 -3.38 -8.97 -0.98
CA GLN A 89 -3.46 -9.22 0.47
C GLN A 89 -2.14 -9.02 1.24
N ALA A 90 -0.98 -9.24 0.61
CA ALA A 90 0.30 -9.24 1.32
C ALA A 90 0.59 -7.89 2.00
N ARG A 91 0.86 -7.90 3.29
CA ARG A 91 1.20 -6.72 4.11
C ARG A 91 2.32 -7.09 5.07
N HIS A 92 3.16 -6.13 5.47
CA HIS A 92 3.97 -6.32 6.68
C HIS A 92 3.00 -6.56 7.85
N PRO A 93 3.29 -7.51 8.77
CA PRO A 93 2.41 -7.78 9.88
C PRO A 93 2.43 -6.63 10.88
N ALA A 94 1.28 -6.32 11.49
CA ALA A 94 1.17 -5.32 12.56
C ALA A 94 2.16 -5.54 13.72
N LEU A 95 2.62 -6.78 13.92
CA LEU A 95 3.69 -7.14 14.85
C LEU A 95 4.98 -6.32 14.69
N ILE A 96 5.33 -5.89 13.48
CA ILE A 96 6.58 -5.16 13.18
C ILE A 96 6.32 -3.73 12.74
N GLU A 97 5.08 -3.26 12.77
CA GLU A 97 4.75 -1.87 12.47
C GLU A 97 5.24 -0.94 13.58
N PHE A 98 5.67 0.25 13.18
CA PHE A 98 6.18 1.27 14.10
C PHE A 98 5.91 2.67 13.55
N ASN A 99 5.90 3.66 14.46
CA ASN A 99 5.82 5.06 14.08
C ASN A 99 7.21 5.59 13.78
N GLY A 100 7.43 6.03 12.55
CA GLY A 100 8.70 6.63 12.12
C GLY A 100 9.03 6.31 10.67
N PRO A 101 10.15 6.86 10.16
CA PRO A 101 10.57 6.61 8.79
C PRO A 101 11.03 5.16 8.63
N ILE A 102 10.61 4.54 7.52
CA ILE A 102 11.12 3.24 7.09
C ILE A 102 12.53 3.45 6.52
N PRO A 103 13.58 2.78 7.04
CA PRO A 103 14.93 2.92 6.51
C PRO A 103 15.01 2.48 5.05
N GLU A 104 15.86 3.14 4.26
CA GLU A 104 16.14 2.70 2.89
C GLU A 104 17.20 1.59 2.86
N GLY A 105 17.04 0.66 1.91
CA GLY A 105 17.98 -0.43 1.71
C GLY A 105 18.10 -1.40 2.90
N PHE A 106 19.26 -2.06 2.98
CA PHE A 106 19.62 -3.05 4.02
C PHE A 106 20.92 -2.66 4.75
N GLY A 107 21.26 -1.37 4.71
CA GLY A 107 22.43 -0.85 5.39
C GLY A 107 22.28 -0.86 6.92
N ARG A 108 23.36 -0.50 7.61
CA ARG A 108 23.33 -0.32 9.06
C ARG A 108 22.37 0.82 9.41
N ILE A 109 21.46 0.58 10.35
CA ILE A 109 20.59 1.62 10.90
C ILE A 109 21.35 2.31 12.03
N GLU A 110 21.62 3.59 11.84
CA GLU A 110 22.43 4.40 12.76
C GLU A 110 21.54 5.24 13.68
N LEU A 111 22.10 5.63 14.82
CA LEU A 111 21.46 6.64 15.68
C LEU A 111 21.66 8.04 15.06
N PRO A 112 20.86 9.04 15.46
CA PRO A 112 21.11 10.43 15.11
C PRO A 112 22.54 10.86 15.44
N LYS A 113 23.12 11.77 14.66
CA LYS A 113 24.52 12.20 14.84
C LYS A 113 24.74 12.95 16.15
N ASP A 114 23.69 13.62 16.62
CA ASP A 114 23.58 14.40 17.85
C ASP A 114 23.08 13.56 19.05
N PHE A 115 23.07 12.22 18.93
CA PHE A 115 22.52 11.33 19.95
C PHE A 115 23.06 11.58 21.37
N ASP A 116 24.36 11.87 21.50
CA ASP A 116 25.00 12.09 22.80
C ASP A 116 24.61 13.43 23.45
N ASP A 117 24.11 14.38 22.64
CA ASP A 117 23.64 15.69 23.08
C ASP A 117 22.15 15.70 23.45
N LEU A 118 21.42 14.62 23.10
CA LEU A 118 19.98 14.47 23.40
C LEU A 118 19.73 14.23 24.89
N SER A 119 18.54 14.61 25.35
CA SER A 119 18.06 14.25 26.70
C SER A 119 17.93 12.73 26.86
N VAL A 120 17.88 12.26 28.11
CA VAL A 120 17.76 10.82 28.41
C VAL A 120 16.51 10.19 27.78
N ASP A 121 15.40 10.93 27.74
CA ASP A 121 14.15 10.45 27.16
C ASP A 121 14.24 10.38 25.63
N GLU A 122 14.78 11.41 24.96
CA GLU A 122 15.00 11.42 23.52
C GLU A 122 16.00 10.32 23.10
N GLN A 123 17.04 10.07 23.89
CA GLN A 123 17.96 8.97 23.66
C GLN A 123 17.26 7.60 23.74
N LYS A 124 16.34 7.44 24.69
CA LYS A 124 15.55 6.22 24.83
C LYS A 124 14.64 6.03 23.63
N GLU A 125 13.96 7.08 23.18
CA GLU A 125 13.11 7.05 21.98
C GLU A 125 13.90 6.72 20.72
N ALA A 126 15.05 7.34 20.50
CA ALA A 126 15.92 7.05 19.36
C ALA A 126 16.42 5.59 19.36
N LYS A 127 16.75 5.03 20.54
CA LYS A 127 17.11 3.61 20.68
C LYS A 127 15.93 2.68 20.38
N MET A 128 14.72 3.03 20.82
CA MET A 128 13.50 2.27 20.55
C MET A 128 13.17 2.28 19.05
N LEU A 129 13.21 3.45 18.42
CA LEU A 129 12.99 3.61 16.98
C LEU A 129 14.00 2.78 16.18
N ARG A 130 15.30 2.89 16.49
CA ARG A 130 16.34 2.09 15.83
C ARG A 130 16.07 0.59 15.96
N SER A 131 15.61 0.14 17.12
CA SER A 131 15.31 -1.28 17.38
C SER A 131 14.11 -1.75 16.54
N ALA A 132 13.05 -0.95 16.46
CA ALA A 132 11.88 -1.24 15.63
C ALA A 132 12.22 -1.27 14.13
N GLN A 133 12.99 -0.28 13.66
CA GLN A 133 13.52 -0.22 12.30
C GLN A 133 14.38 -1.45 11.97
N SER A 134 15.21 -1.90 12.92
CA SER A 134 16.06 -3.08 12.76
C SER A 134 15.23 -4.36 12.65
N LEU A 135 14.18 -4.50 13.46
CA LEU A 135 13.27 -5.65 13.37
C LEU A 135 12.53 -5.67 12.03
N TYR A 136 12.03 -4.52 11.58
CA TYR A 136 11.36 -4.38 10.28
C TYR A 136 12.29 -4.81 9.13
N LYS A 137 13.55 -4.34 9.14
CA LYS A 137 14.53 -4.69 8.11
C LYS A 137 14.98 -6.14 8.18
N LEU A 138 15.14 -6.70 9.39
CA LEU A 138 15.46 -8.11 9.55
C LEU A 138 14.35 -8.99 8.96
N TYR A 139 13.08 -8.62 9.16
CA TYR A 139 11.95 -9.31 8.53
C TYR A 139 12.04 -9.29 7.01
N GLU A 140 12.33 -8.14 6.39
CA GLU A 140 12.51 -8.05 4.93
C GLU A 140 13.68 -8.91 4.43
N VAL A 141 14.79 -8.94 5.16
CA VAL A 141 15.96 -9.79 4.84
C VAL A 141 15.59 -11.27 4.92
N GLU A 142 14.94 -11.71 5.99
CA GLU A 142 14.51 -13.10 6.17
C GLU A 142 13.49 -13.50 5.09
N LEU A 143 12.54 -12.62 4.75
CA LEU A 143 11.63 -12.86 3.63
C LEU A 143 12.39 -13.02 2.32
N ARG A 144 13.34 -12.14 2.01
CA ARG A 144 14.13 -12.24 0.78
C ARG A 144 14.91 -13.56 0.69
N GLN A 145 15.42 -14.05 1.82
CA GLN A 145 16.18 -15.30 1.88
C GLN A 145 15.30 -16.56 1.80
N ARG A 146 14.15 -16.56 2.48
CA ARG A 146 13.31 -17.75 2.64
C ARG A 146 12.16 -17.83 1.63
N ASN A 147 11.62 -16.69 1.24
CA ASN A 147 10.48 -16.58 0.35
C ASN A 147 10.52 -15.26 -0.43
N GLU A 148 11.32 -15.26 -1.50
CA GLU A 148 11.54 -14.08 -2.35
C GLU A 148 10.23 -13.55 -2.95
N ASP A 149 9.22 -14.40 -3.15
CA ASP A 149 7.93 -13.97 -3.71
C ASP A 149 7.19 -13.03 -2.78
N ILE A 150 7.18 -13.31 -1.47
CA ILE A 150 6.57 -12.40 -0.49
C ILE A 150 7.31 -11.07 -0.51
N PHE A 151 8.64 -11.10 -0.48
CA PHE A 151 9.46 -9.89 -0.51
C PHE A 151 9.15 -9.03 -1.75
N ARG A 152 9.12 -9.63 -2.95
CA ARG A 152 8.83 -8.91 -4.19
C ARG A 152 7.40 -8.38 -4.25
N VAL A 153 6.43 -9.08 -3.69
CA VAL A 153 5.04 -8.59 -3.63
C VAL A 153 4.92 -7.38 -2.70
N LEU A 154 5.59 -7.39 -1.54
CA LEU A 154 5.63 -6.24 -0.65
C LEU A 154 6.26 -5.02 -1.35
N GLN A 155 7.36 -5.21 -2.10
CA GLN A 155 7.94 -4.14 -2.91
C GLN A 155 7.01 -3.64 -4.01
N TYR A 156 6.37 -4.54 -4.75
CA TYR A 156 5.41 -4.18 -5.80
C TYR A 156 4.27 -3.31 -5.26
N ARG A 157 3.81 -3.57 -4.03
CA ARG A 157 2.75 -2.78 -3.40
C ARG A 157 3.13 -1.34 -3.11
N GLU A 158 4.41 -1.03 -2.94
CA GLU A 158 4.88 0.35 -2.75
C GLU A 158 5.00 1.12 -4.08
N MET A 159 5.05 0.39 -5.21
CA MET A 159 5.04 0.99 -6.55
C MET A 159 3.66 1.53 -6.91
N LEU A 160 3.62 2.47 -7.85
CA LEU A 160 2.37 3.07 -8.34
C LEU A 160 1.33 2.01 -8.75
N ALA A 161 1.75 1.01 -9.52
CA ALA A 161 0.90 -0.09 -9.98
C ALA A 161 0.31 -0.91 -8.82
N GLY A 162 1.06 -1.14 -7.75
CA GLY A 162 0.59 -1.85 -6.58
C GLY A 162 -0.34 -1.01 -5.70
N LYS A 163 -0.03 0.27 -5.50
CA LYS A 163 -0.87 1.22 -4.75
C LYS A 163 -2.26 1.33 -5.36
N ILE A 164 -2.34 1.60 -6.67
CA ILE A 164 -3.63 1.73 -7.35
C ILE A 164 -4.40 0.40 -7.37
N SER A 165 -3.72 -0.74 -7.58
CA SER A 165 -4.38 -2.05 -7.58
C SER A 165 -4.96 -2.42 -6.21
N ALA A 166 -4.26 -2.05 -5.13
CA ALA A 166 -4.76 -2.27 -3.77
C ALA A 166 -5.95 -1.35 -3.45
N LEU A 167 -5.86 -0.07 -3.78
CA LEU A 167 -6.90 0.92 -3.46
C LEU A 167 -8.14 0.79 -4.34
N ALA A 168 -8.03 0.27 -5.57
CA ALA A 168 -9.17 0.04 -6.44
C ALA A 168 -10.23 -0.87 -5.80
N GLY A 169 -9.83 -1.82 -4.95
CA GLY A 169 -10.73 -2.64 -4.15
C GLY A 169 -11.47 -1.87 -3.04
N SER A 170 -10.91 -0.75 -2.59
CA SER A 170 -11.43 0.10 -1.52
C SER A 170 -12.09 1.38 -2.03
N LEU A 171 -12.28 1.55 -3.34
CA LEU A 171 -12.87 2.74 -3.96
C LEU A 171 -14.21 3.16 -3.33
N PHE A 172 -15.00 2.20 -2.87
CA PHE A 172 -16.26 2.47 -2.20
C PHE A 172 -16.08 3.23 -0.88
N SER A 173 -14.97 2.99 -0.16
CA SER A 173 -14.64 3.54 1.16
C SER A 173 -13.70 4.75 1.09
N ASP A 174 -12.67 4.71 0.25
CA ASP A 174 -11.56 5.68 0.26
C ASP A 174 -11.84 6.93 -0.61
N GLY A 175 -12.87 6.86 -1.46
CA GLY A 175 -13.26 7.92 -2.38
C GLY A 175 -12.46 7.91 -3.68
N GLU A 176 -13.12 8.29 -4.79
CA GLU A 176 -12.47 8.35 -6.10
C GLU A 176 -11.33 9.38 -6.25
N PRO A 177 -11.19 10.48 -5.48
CA PRO A 177 -10.11 11.45 -5.69
C PRO A 177 -8.72 10.82 -5.56
N ILE A 178 -8.53 9.89 -4.61
CA ILE A 178 -7.25 9.18 -4.43
C ILE A 178 -6.95 8.33 -5.67
N ILE A 179 -7.95 7.59 -6.16
CA ILE A 179 -7.80 6.73 -7.34
C ILE A 179 -7.56 7.57 -8.59
N ASN A 180 -8.24 8.70 -8.75
CA ASN A 180 -8.04 9.61 -9.89
C ASN A 180 -6.63 10.20 -9.90
N GLY A 181 -6.11 10.67 -8.75
CA GLY A 181 -4.72 11.13 -8.63
C GLY A 181 -3.71 10.04 -9.03
N LEU A 182 -3.93 8.80 -8.57
CA LEU A 182 -3.08 7.67 -8.96
C LEU A 182 -3.22 7.32 -10.45
N LEU A 183 -4.42 7.39 -11.03
CA LEU A 183 -4.64 7.18 -12.46
C LEU A 183 -3.97 8.25 -13.32
N MET A 184 -3.95 9.51 -12.86
CA MET A 184 -3.21 10.58 -13.52
C MET A 184 -1.69 10.34 -13.43
N ALA A 185 -1.18 9.82 -12.31
CA ALA A 185 0.21 9.37 -12.24
C ALA A 185 0.48 8.21 -13.21
N VAL A 186 -0.46 7.26 -13.34
CA VAL A 186 -0.36 6.14 -14.30
C VAL A 186 -0.33 6.65 -15.75
N GLU A 187 -1.12 7.67 -16.09
CA GLU A 187 -1.08 8.31 -17.40
C GLU A 187 0.31 8.90 -17.70
N LYS A 188 0.91 9.58 -16.72
CA LYS A 188 2.25 10.19 -16.84
C LYS A 188 3.36 9.15 -16.96
N GLU A 189 3.31 8.09 -16.15
CA GLU A 189 4.30 7.00 -16.11
C GLU A 189 4.01 5.87 -17.12
N TRP A 190 2.97 6.03 -17.96
CA TRP A 190 2.51 4.98 -18.88
C TRP A 190 3.62 4.36 -19.74
N PRO A 191 4.53 5.13 -20.35
CA PRO A 191 5.62 4.57 -21.17
C PRO A 191 6.55 3.63 -20.38
N ASP A 192 6.72 3.86 -19.09
CA ASP A 192 7.57 3.02 -18.24
C ASP A 192 6.82 1.76 -17.78
N ILE A 193 5.48 1.85 -17.65
CA ILE A 193 4.61 0.71 -17.32
C ILE A 193 4.52 -0.29 -18.47
N VAL A 194 4.28 0.18 -19.70
CA VAL A 194 4.13 -0.72 -20.87
C VAL A 194 5.42 -0.97 -21.64
N GLY A 195 6.50 -0.27 -21.26
CA GLY A 195 7.77 -0.26 -21.97
C GLY A 195 7.73 0.60 -23.24
N ARG A 196 8.89 1.07 -23.68
CA ARG A 196 9.03 1.91 -24.87
C ARG A 196 9.42 1.08 -26.09
N GLY A 197 8.83 1.40 -27.23
CA GLY A 197 9.20 0.86 -28.53
C GLY A 197 10.51 1.44 -29.06
N PRO A 198 10.98 0.97 -30.23
CA PRO A 198 12.22 1.46 -30.87
C PRO A 198 12.19 2.96 -31.21
N ASP A 199 11.00 3.54 -31.35
CA ASP A 199 10.72 4.94 -31.63
C ASP A 199 10.63 5.82 -30.36
N GLY A 200 10.85 5.23 -29.18
CA GLY A 200 10.72 5.91 -27.89
C GLY A 200 9.28 6.13 -27.42
N GLN A 201 8.28 5.71 -28.21
CA GLN A 201 6.86 5.80 -27.86
C GLN A 201 6.45 4.62 -26.96
N PRO A 202 5.38 4.75 -26.16
CA PRO A 202 4.88 3.63 -25.38
C PRO A 202 4.45 2.48 -26.30
N SER A 203 4.80 1.24 -25.93
CA SER A 203 4.47 0.03 -26.71
C SER A 203 2.96 -0.18 -26.89
N VAL A 204 2.15 0.44 -26.04
CA VAL A 204 0.69 0.47 -26.11
C VAL A 204 0.24 1.91 -25.85
N PRO A 205 -0.67 2.50 -26.65
CA PRO A 205 -1.22 3.83 -26.37
C PRO A 205 -1.90 3.89 -24.99
N CYS A 206 -1.75 5.01 -24.27
CA CYS A 206 -2.42 5.20 -22.99
C CYS A 206 -3.95 5.33 -23.22
N PRO A 207 -4.78 4.52 -22.56
CA PRO A 207 -6.24 4.57 -22.72
C PRO A 207 -6.90 5.59 -21.76
N LEU A 208 -6.12 6.22 -20.89
CA LEU A 208 -6.57 7.26 -19.97
C LEU A 208 -6.54 8.61 -20.69
N ILE A 209 -7.56 9.42 -20.44
CA ILE A 209 -7.69 10.77 -20.96
C ILE A 209 -8.25 11.62 -19.83
N PHE A 210 -7.43 12.53 -19.32
CA PHE A 210 -7.86 13.51 -18.32
C PHE A 210 -7.88 14.91 -18.95
N SER A 211 -8.96 15.65 -18.72
CA SER A 211 -9.11 17.02 -19.19
C SER A 211 -8.33 18.02 -18.32
N ALA A 212 -8.13 19.24 -18.80
CA ALA A 212 -7.58 20.31 -17.97
C ALA A 212 -8.42 20.56 -16.71
N GLN A 213 -9.74 20.40 -16.81
CA GLN A 213 -10.65 20.53 -15.67
C GLN A 213 -10.43 19.43 -14.63
N ASP A 214 -10.21 18.19 -15.06
CA ASP A 214 -9.94 17.08 -14.14
C ASP A 214 -8.64 17.33 -13.35
N ASN A 215 -7.60 17.83 -14.02
CA ASN A 215 -6.34 18.19 -13.38
C ASN A 215 -6.49 19.32 -12.35
N LEU A 216 -7.31 20.33 -12.65
CA LEU A 216 -7.61 21.41 -11.72
C LEU A 216 -8.35 20.90 -10.48
N LEU A 217 -9.42 20.11 -10.68
CA LEU A 217 -10.18 19.51 -9.58
C LEU A 217 -9.31 18.61 -8.70
N GLN A 218 -8.37 17.87 -9.32
CA GLN A 218 -7.44 17.05 -8.56
C GLN A 218 -6.48 17.91 -7.71
N SER A 219 -5.98 19.02 -8.24
CA SER A 219 -5.11 19.93 -7.48
C SER A 219 -5.83 20.58 -6.29
N GLU A 220 -7.14 20.84 -6.41
CA GLU A 220 -7.97 21.34 -5.30
C GLU A 220 -8.17 20.28 -4.20
N HIS A 221 -8.22 19.00 -4.55
CA HIS A 221 -8.31 17.91 -3.57
C HIS A 221 -6.98 17.61 -2.86
N GLU A 222 -5.84 17.96 -3.48
CA GLU A 222 -4.49 17.75 -2.94
C GLU A 222 -3.96 18.93 -2.11
N SER A 223 -4.68 20.06 -2.11
CA SER A 223 -4.35 21.30 -1.38
C SER A 223 -4.98 21.33 0.02
#